data_AF-A0ABD2IIK7-F1
#
_entry.id   AF-A0ABD2IIK7-F1
#
_cell.length_a   1.000
_cell.length_b   1.000
_cell.length_c   1.000
_cell.angle_alpha   90.00
_cell.angle_beta   90.00
_cell.angle_gamma   90.00
#
_symmetry.space_group_name_H-M   'P 1'
#
loop_
_entity.id
_entity.type
_entity.pdbx_description
1 polymer ?
#
loop_
_entity_poly.entity_id
_entity_poly.type
_entity_poly.pdbx_seq_one_letter_code
_entity_poly.pdbx_strand_id
1 'polypeptide(L)'
;MSDNPKEAEEKMAKAIFISADCWLCVFDLITPSQLGLGIAMISDRFDFYVDEHFKTRKRTLKFIRISSKIGENGTKKMKIVNYYCKSLPIPQIQLPRKVIGFERIDISYIDRNAIVFLRRFRPLFASRPINLIIDTYDNDRILDFIFRNIWPMFGKNLHGLKLSATFFHHLRPFAPSILIDFPSLRFVNFYFDKLFTGFPCDDNAAASDGQAVAKWLFTPRPDNVPKVFKCALDTDDGSWSSNMEAFKAAFASASSPVNFIAVLCFRPSFAASVMPFEMTNELTREQLALKGTADFNNRFLLIRCPIARDESKWTKWEEKAIGMDLFDQRNIIGIAINDENNIGDGLLDATPGPSDQKK
;
A
#
# COMPACT_ATOMS: atom_id res chain seq x y z
N MET A 1 -34.45 -49.79 13.77
CA MET A 1 -34.04 -49.41 12.41
C MET A 1 -32.58 -49.78 12.28
N SER A 2 -32.27 -50.85 11.55
CA SER A 2 -30.89 -51.31 11.35
C SER A 2 -30.30 -50.56 10.17
N ASP A 3 -29.25 -49.78 10.41
CA ASP A 3 -28.42 -49.23 9.34
C ASP A 3 -27.76 -50.40 8.60
N ASN A 4 -28.25 -50.66 7.39
CA ASN A 4 -27.77 -51.74 6.55
C ASN A 4 -26.43 -51.31 5.93
N PRO A 5 -25.31 -52.02 6.18
CA PRO A 5 -23.97 -51.61 5.70
C PRO A 5 -23.89 -51.41 4.17
N LYS A 6 -24.72 -52.14 3.43
CA LYS A 6 -24.83 -52.05 1.97
C LYS A 6 -25.32 -50.69 1.45
N GLU A 7 -26.18 -49.99 2.18
CA GLU A 7 -26.65 -48.66 1.76
C GLU A 7 -25.58 -47.57 1.96
N ALA A 8 -24.69 -47.73 2.94
CA ALA A 8 -23.54 -46.85 3.14
C ALA A 8 -22.46 -47.10 2.08
N GLU A 9 -22.21 -48.36 1.72
CA GLU A 9 -21.30 -48.74 0.63
C GLU A 9 -21.80 -48.30 -0.75
N GLU A 10 -23.10 -48.41 -1.05
CA GLU A 10 -23.67 -47.90 -2.31
C GLU A 10 -23.64 -46.36 -2.41
N LYS A 11 -23.79 -45.65 -1.29
CA LYS A 11 -23.62 -44.19 -1.24
C LYS A 11 -22.18 -43.76 -1.45
N MET A 12 -21.19 -44.52 -0.94
CA MET A 12 -19.77 -44.26 -1.21
C MET A 12 -19.37 -44.62 -2.65
N ALA A 13 -19.95 -45.68 -3.24
CA ALA A 13 -19.67 -46.11 -4.61
C ALA A 13 -20.17 -45.12 -5.69
N LYS A 14 -21.10 -44.22 -5.34
CA LYS A 14 -21.58 -43.13 -6.22
C LYS A 14 -20.77 -41.83 -6.09
N ALA A 15 -19.80 -41.77 -5.18
CA ALA A 15 -18.88 -40.63 -5.10
C ALA A 15 -17.82 -40.79 -6.20
N ILE A 16 -17.85 -39.92 -7.21
CA ILE A 16 -16.82 -39.86 -8.25
C ILE A 16 -15.47 -39.61 -7.56
N PHE A 17 -14.65 -40.67 -7.42
CA PHE A 17 -13.33 -40.58 -6.80
C PHE A 17 -12.31 -40.17 -7.86
N ILE A 18 -12.10 -38.86 -7.99
CA ILE A 18 -11.05 -38.30 -8.84
C ILE A 18 -9.71 -38.43 -8.09
N SER A 19 -8.68 -38.96 -8.76
CA SER A 19 -7.35 -39.14 -8.18
C SER A 19 -6.67 -37.80 -7.88
N ALA A 20 -5.71 -37.82 -6.97
CA ALA A 20 -4.91 -36.62 -6.63
C ALA A 20 -4.21 -36.06 -7.88
N ASP A 21 -3.60 -36.93 -8.69
CA ASP A 21 -2.89 -36.52 -9.92
C ASP A 21 -3.81 -35.82 -10.93
N CYS A 22 -5.04 -36.32 -11.10
CA CYS A 22 -6.04 -35.67 -11.95
C CYS A 22 -6.42 -34.28 -11.43
N TRP A 23 -6.58 -34.12 -10.11
CA TRP A 23 -6.82 -32.81 -9.50
C TRP A 23 -5.64 -31.85 -9.69
N LEU A 24 -4.41 -32.34 -9.53
CA LEU A 24 -3.20 -31.53 -9.71
C LEU A 24 -3.09 -30.99 -11.15
N CYS A 25 -3.43 -31.79 -12.17
CA CYS A 25 -3.48 -31.33 -13.57
C CYS A 25 -4.58 -30.28 -13.81
N VAL A 26 -5.75 -30.45 -13.19
CA VAL A 26 -6.83 -29.45 -13.27
C VAL A 26 -6.41 -28.13 -12.62
N PHE A 27 -5.66 -28.19 -11.52
CA PHE A 27 -5.20 -27.00 -10.81
C PHE A 27 -4.26 -26.12 -11.65
N ASP A 28 -3.48 -26.70 -12.57
CA ASP A 28 -2.64 -25.91 -13.49
C ASP A 28 -3.47 -24.97 -14.41
N LEU A 29 -4.74 -25.29 -14.65
CA LEU A 29 -5.65 -24.49 -15.47
C LEU A 29 -6.40 -23.41 -14.68
N ILE A 30 -6.26 -23.40 -13.36
CA ILE A 30 -7.03 -22.56 -12.44
C ILE A 30 -6.12 -21.48 -11.86
N THR A 31 -6.63 -20.25 -11.75
CA THR A 31 -5.82 -19.16 -11.19
C THR A 31 -5.48 -19.43 -9.71
N PRO A 32 -4.30 -19.00 -9.22
CA PRO A 32 -3.93 -19.18 -7.81
C PRO A 32 -4.97 -18.64 -6.82
N SER A 33 -5.65 -17.54 -7.17
CA SER A 33 -6.72 -16.98 -6.33
C SER A 33 -7.95 -17.89 -6.26
N GLN A 34 -8.33 -18.54 -7.38
CA GLN A 34 -9.42 -19.52 -7.40
C GLN A 34 -9.04 -20.81 -6.67
N LEU A 35 -7.78 -21.24 -6.73
CA LEU A 35 -7.31 -22.39 -5.95
C LEU A 35 -7.29 -22.09 -4.45
N GLY A 36 -6.60 -21.05 -4.04
CA GLY A 36 -6.36 -20.76 -2.63
C GLY A 36 -7.56 -20.20 -1.87
N LEU A 37 -8.47 -19.48 -2.55
CA LEU A 37 -9.68 -18.95 -1.92
C LEU A 37 -10.91 -19.79 -2.24
N GLY A 38 -10.91 -20.52 -3.36
CA GLY A 38 -12.00 -21.36 -3.80
C GLY A 38 -11.85 -22.81 -3.41
N ILE A 39 -10.99 -23.53 -4.12
CA ILE A 39 -10.94 -24.99 -4.04
C ILE A 39 -10.38 -25.47 -2.71
N ALA A 40 -9.28 -24.88 -2.23
CA ALA A 40 -8.66 -25.23 -0.94
C ALA A 40 -9.67 -25.16 0.22
N MET A 41 -10.65 -24.28 0.10
CA MET A 41 -11.58 -23.95 1.17
C MET A 41 -12.81 -24.85 1.22
N ILE A 42 -12.95 -25.78 0.25
CA ILE A 42 -14.10 -26.68 0.15
C ILE A 42 -14.02 -27.80 1.20
N SER A 43 -12.81 -28.32 1.49
CA SER A 43 -12.59 -29.36 2.50
C SER A 43 -11.11 -29.50 2.84
N ASP A 44 -10.78 -30.08 3.99
CA ASP A 44 -9.39 -30.38 4.38
C ASP A 44 -8.64 -31.24 3.35
N ARG A 45 -9.37 -32.09 2.61
CA ARG A 45 -8.79 -32.90 1.51
C ARG A 45 -8.36 -32.02 0.34
N PHE A 46 -9.19 -31.06 -0.06
CA PHE A 46 -8.83 -30.11 -1.11
C PHE A 46 -7.80 -29.10 -0.62
N ASP A 47 -7.84 -28.69 0.65
CA ASP A 47 -6.78 -27.91 1.26
C ASP A 47 -5.46 -28.66 1.10
N PHE A 48 -5.39 -29.93 1.52
CA PHE A 48 -4.20 -30.77 1.36
C PHE A 48 -3.72 -30.86 -0.09
N TYR A 49 -4.61 -31.10 -1.07
CA TYR A 49 -4.22 -31.18 -2.48
C TYR A 49 -3.79 -29.84 -3.06
N VAL A 50 -4.45 -28.73 -2.70
CA VAL A 50 -4.00 -27.39 -3.11
C VAL A 50 -2.66 -27.08 -2.44
N ASP A 51 -2.49 -27.48 -1.19
CA ASP A 51 -1.23 -27.36 -0.46
C ASP A 51 -0.13 -28.23 -1.09
N GLU A 52 -0.44 -29.43 -1.60
CA GLU A 52 0.48 -30.31 -2.31
C GLU A 52 0.84 -29.76 -3.69
N HIS A 53 -0.14 -29.24 -4.42
CA HIS A 53 0.10 -28.47 -5.64
C HIS A 53 0.98 -27.24 -5.37
N PHE A 54 0.81 -26.58 -4.22
CA PHE A 54 1.67 -25.48 -3.79
C PHE A 54 3.00 -25.93 -3.19
N LYS A 55 3.20 -27.20 -2.77
CA LYS A 55 4.50 -27.72 -2.31
C LYS A 55 5.53 -27.66 -3.43
N THR A 56 5.13 -27.99 -4.66
CA THR A 56 6.02 -27.91 -5.82
C THR A 56 6.30 -26.47 -6.24
N ARG A 57 5.44 -25.49 -5.85
CA ARG A 57 5.54 -24.07 -6.23
C ARG A 57 4.90 -23.14 -5.18
N LYS A 58 5.70 -22.39 -4.40
CA LYS A 58 5.18 -21.31 -3.53
C LYS A 58 4.31 -20.35 -4.37
N ARG A 59 3.10 -20.01 -3.92
CA ARG A 59 2.17 -19.18 -4.71
C ARG A 59 1.87 -17.82 -4.08
N THR A 60 1.79 -16.83 -4.95
CA THR A 60 1.34 -15.47 -4.67
C THR A 60 -0.07 -15.36 -5.26
N LEU A 61 -1.04 -14.93 -4.45
CA LEU A 61 -2.38 -14.60 -4.96
C LEU A 61 -2.21 -13.48 -5.99
N LYS A 62 -2.97 -13.50 -7.08
CA LYS A 62 -2.86 -12.43 -8.09
C LYS A 62 -3.63 -11.21 -7.61
N PHE A 63 -4.63 -10.83 -8.38
CA PHE A 63 -5.54 -9.74 -8.07
C PHE A 63 -6.76 -10.25 -7.30
N ILE A 64 -7.13 -9.51 -6.25
CA ILE A 64 -8.34 -9.71 -5.45
C ILE A 64 -9.02 -8.35 -5.30
N ARG A 65 -10.33 -8.28 -5.51
CA ARG A 65 -11.11 -7.09 -5.21
C ARG A 65 -12.25 -7.41 -4.26
N ILE A 66 -12.30 -6.68 -3.16
CA ILE A 66 -13.41 -6.64 -2.21
C ILE A 66 -14.35 -5.53 -2.68
N SER A 67 -15.59 -5.90 -3.00
CA SER A 67 -16.64 -5.00 -3.49
C SER A 67 -17.99 -5.41 -2.93
N SER A 68 -19.08 -4.74 -3.30
CA SER A 68 -20.43 -5.13 -2.90
C SER A 68 -21.20 -5.83 -4.03
N LYS A 69 -22.16 -6.66 -3.62
CA LYS A 69 -23.34 -7.02 -4.42
C LYS A 69 -24.58 -6.51 -3.70
N ILE A 70 -25.59 -6.12 -4.48
CA ILE A 70 -26.92 -5.81 -3.96
C ILE A 70 -27.66 -7.12 -3.75
N GLY A 71 -28.14 -7.37 -2.54
CA GLY A 71 -28.98 -8.52 -2.20
C GLY A 71 -30.44 -8.31 -2.60
N GLU A 72 -31.24 -9.38 -2.50
CA GLU A 72 -32.68 -9.36 -2.83
C GLU A 72 -33.48 -8.32 -2.03
N ASN A 73 -33.03 -8.02 -0.82
CA ASN A 73 -33.62 -7.01 0.07
C ASN A 73 -33.05 -5.59 -0.14
N GLY A 74 -32.28 -5.36 -1.21
CA GLY A 74 -31.63 -4.07 -1.48
C GLY A 74 -30.36 -3.79 -0.67
N THR A 75 -30.02 -4.62 0.32
CA THR A 75 -28.82 -4.40 1.15
C THR A 75 -27.54 -4.79 0.41
N LYS A 76 -26.49 -3.97 0.54
CA LYS A 76 -25.16 -4.31 0.02
C LYS A 76 -24.52 -5.36 0.92
N LYS A 77 -23.87 -6.35 0.31
CA LYS A 77 -23.08 -7.38 1.00
C LYS A 77 -21.74 -7.54 0.33
N MET A 78 -20.70 -7.86 1.10
CA MET A 78 -19.38 -8.15 0.56
C MET A 78 -19.43 -9.25 -0.50
N LYS A 79 -18.69 -9.03 -1.59
CA LYS A 79 -18.26 -10.03 -2.55
C LYS A 79 -16.77 -9.90 -2.81
N ILE A 80 -16.13 -11.02 -3.12
CA ILE A 80 -14.74 -11.05 -3.59
C ILE A 80 -14.77 -11.38 -5.07
N VAL A 81 -14.00 -10.66 -5.87
CA VAL A 81 -13.83 -10.97 -7.29
C VAL A 81 -12.35 -11.01 -7.68
N ASN A 82 -12.03 -11.76 -8.72
CA ASN A 82 -10.69 -11.74 -9.33
C ASN A 82 -10.58 -10.63 -10.39
N TYR A 83 -9.46 -10.59 -11.11
CA TYR A 83 -9.18 -9.61 -12.18
C TYR A 83 -10.26 -9.58 -13.27
N TYR A 84 -10.88 -10.73 -13.56
CA TYR A 84 -11.92 -10.89 -14.57
C TYR A 84 -13.33 -10.65 -14.00
N CYS A 85 -13.44 -10.01 -12.84
CA CYS A 85 -14.69 -9.79 -12.11
C CYS A 85 -15.45 -11.08 -11.79
N LYS A 86 -14.81 -12.25 -11.83
CA LYS A 86 -15.42 -13.53 -11.46
C LYS A 86 -15.47 -13.64 -9.95
N SER A 87 -16.64 -14.01 -9.42
CA SER A 87 -16.84 -14.22 -7.99
C SER A 87 -15.89 -15.28 -7.46
N LEU A 88 -15.21 -14.96 -6.36
CA LEU A 88 -14.44 -15.88 -5.54
C LEU A 88 -15.23 -16.11 -4.26
N PRO A 89 -15.20 -17.33 -3.69
CA PRO A 89 -15.84 -17.56 -2.41
C PRO A 89 -15.08 -16.84 -1.30
N ILE A 90 -15.81 -16.50 -0.25
CA ILE A 90 -15.27 -15.80 0.92
C ILE A 90 -14.68 -16.86 1.85
N PRO A 91 -13.37 -16.82 2.13
CA PRO A 91 -12.76 -17.71 3.09
C PRO A 91 -13.54 -17.79 4.39
N GLN A 92 -13.81 -19.00 4.88
CA GLN A 92 -14.33 -19.21 6.24
C GLN A 92 -13.23 -19.63 7.23
N ILE A 93 -12.14 -20.18 6.69
CA ILE A 93 -10.99 -20.70 7.43
C ILE A 93 -9.77 -19.78 7.15
N GLN A 94 -8.71 -19.94 7.93
CA GLN A 94 -7.43 -19.27 7.71
C GLN A 94 -6.87 -19.62 6.32
N LEU A 95 -6.11 -18.69 5.72
CA LEU A 95 -5.47 -18.93 4.43
C LEU A 95 -4.52 -20.14 4.51
N PRO A 96 -4.43 -20.96 3.44
CA PRO A 96 -3.45 -22.04 3.38
C PRO A 96 -2.05 -21.51 3.65
N ARG A 97 -1.26 -22.22 4.48
CA ARG A 97 0.08 -21.77 4.94
C ARG A 97 1.05 -21.48 3.80
N LYS A 98 0.80 -22.04 2.61
CA LYS A 98 1.66 -21.89 1.43
C LYS A 98 1.30 -20.72 0.53
N VAL A 99 0.21 -20.00 0.84
CA VAL A 99 -0.01 -18.67 0.28
C VAL A 99 0.96 -17.73 0.96
N ILE A 100 1.91 -17.19 0.19
CA ILE A 100 3.05 -16.41 0.72
C ILE A 100 2.98 -14.91 0.36
N GLY A 101 1.92 -14.47 -0.32
CA GLY A 101 1.72 -13.07 -0.65
C GLY A 101 0.60 -12.84 -1.67
N PHE A 102 0.52 -11.61 -2.16
CA PHE A 102 -0.44 -11.19 -3.17
C PHE A 102 0.16 -10.15 -4.14
N GLU A 103 -0.36 -10.05 -5.36
CA GLU A 103 0.01 -8.97 -6.28
C GLU A 103 -0.74 -7.69 -5.92
N ARG A 104 -2.08 -7.78 -5.79
CA ARG A 104 -2.93 -6.63 -5.49
C ARG A 104 -4.24 -7.01 -4.79
N ILE A 105 -4.60 -6.25 -3.77
CA ILE A 105 -5.91 -6.27 -3.11
C ILE A 105 -6.56 -4.90 -3.27
N ASP A 106 -7.67 -4.82 -3.99
CA ASP A 106 -8.51 -3.62 -4.07
C ASP A 106 -9.67 -3.71 -3.10
N ILE A 107 -9.99 -2.60 -2.42
CA ILE A 107 -11.06 -2.50 -1.44
C ILE A 107 -11.94 -1.31 -1.83
N SER A 108 -13.14 -1.61 -2.33
CA SER A 108 -14.13 -0.60 -2.69
C SER A 108 -15.43 -0.71 -1.87
N TYR A 109 -15.47 -1.66 -0.93
CA TYR A 109 -16.60 -1.89 -0.03
C TYR A 109 -16.10 -2.56 1.25
N ILE A 110 -16.63 -2.17 2.40
CA ILE A 110 -16.29 -2.77 3.69
C ILE A 110 -17.55 -3.01 4.52
N ASP A 111 -17.82 -4.27 4.84
CA ASP A 111 -18.74 -4.67 5.91
C ASP A 111 -17.98 -5.47 6.99
N ARG A 112 -18.70 -6.01 7.98
CA ARG A 112 -18.11 -6.86 9.02
C ARG A 112 -17.38 -8.08 8.44
N ASN A 113 -17.88 -8.66 7.34
CA ASN A 113 -17.26 -9.80 6.69
C ASN A 113 -15.95 -9.41 5.99
N ALA A 114 -15.90 -8.21 5.40
CA ALA A 114 -14.69 -7.66 4.81
C ALA A 114 -13.60 -7.45 5.86
N ILE A 115 -13.94 -6.91 7.04
CA ILE A 115 -13.01 -6.75 8.16
C ILE A 115 -12.47 -8.11 8.61
N VAL A 116 -13.34 -9.11 8.80
CA VAL A 116 -12.92 -10.48 9.18
C VAL A 116 -12.02 -11.09 8.11
N PHE A 117 -12.36 -10.91 6.83
CA PHE A 117 -11.55 -11.35 5.72
C PHE A 117 -10.16 -10.72 5.73
N LEU A 118 -10.05 -9.39 5.84
CA LEU A 118 -8.78 -8.67 5.89
C LEU A 118 -7.92 -9.08 7.09
N ARG A 119 -8.55 -9.35 8.25
CA ARG A 119 -7.84 -9.86 9.44
C ARG A 119 -7.16 -11.21 9.18
N ARG A 120 -7.74 -12.09 8.34
CA ARG A 120 -7.11 -13.36 7.95
C ARG A 120 -5.88 -13.17 7.07
N PHE A 121 -5.75 -12.02 6.40
CA PHE A 121 -4.59 -11.66 5.57
C PHE A 121 -3.46 -10.97 6.37
N ARG A 122 -3.68 -10.64 7.65
CA ARG A 122 -2.64 -10.02 8.51
C ARG A 122 -1.27 -10.73 8.47
N PRO A 123 -1.17 -12.07 8.47
CA PRO A 123 0.13 -12.74 8.35
C PRO A 123 0.86 -12.39 7.04
N LEU A 124 0.13 -12.21 5.93
CA LEU A 124 0.71 -11.80 4.65
C LEU A 124 1.21 -10.36 4.71
N PHE A 125 0.44 -9.48 5.35
CA PHE A 125 0.83 -8.08 5.57
C PHE A 125 2.10 -7.96 6.45
N ALA A 126 2.25 -8.86 7.42
CA ALA A 126 3.42 -8.92 8.29
C ALA A 126 4.66 -9.58 7.65
N SER A 127 4.50 -10.28 6.52
CA SER A 127 5.59 -11.06 5.91
C SER A 127 6.41 -10.32 4.87
N ARG A 128 5.86 -9.26 4.26
CA ARG A 128 6.45 -8.58 3.10
C ARG A 128 6.20 -7.07 3.11
N PRO A 129 7.09 -6.29 2.46
CA PRO A 129 6.83 -4.88 2.19
C PRO A 129 5.48 -4.66 1.48
N ILE A 130 4.66 -3.76 2.03
CA ILE A 130 3.35 -3.39 1.47
C ILE A 130 3.45 -2.02 0.80
N ASN A 131 2.76 -1.89 -0.34
CA ASN A 131 2.49 -0.60 -0.95
C ASN A 131 1.01 -0.27 -0.77
N LEU A 132 0.72 0.83 -0.09
CA LEU A 132 -0.65 1.26 0.18
C LEU A 132 -1.02 2.42 -0.75
N ILE A 133 -2.16 2.29 -1.42
CA ILE A 133 -2.77 3.32 -2.24
C ILE A 133 -4.13 3.62 -1.63
N ILE A 134 -4.37 4.87 -1.26
CA ILE A 134 -5.67 5.32 -0.77
C ILE A 134 -6.17 6.38 -1.74
N ASP A 135 -7.28 6.06 -2.40
CA ASP A 135 -7.96 6.90 -3.38
C ASP A 135 -9.42 7.06 -2.98
N THR A 136 -9.63 7.83 -1.92
CA THR A 136 -10.94 8.12 -1.33
C THR A 136 -11.21 9.61 -1.40
N TYR A 137 -12.44 9.99 -1.76
CA TYR A 137 -12.86 11.38 -1.67
C TYR A 137 -12.83 11.89 -0.22
N ASP A 138 -12.70 13.20 -0.07
CA ASP A 138 -12.66 13.88 1.22
C ASP A 138 -14.03 13.78 1.93
N ASN A 139 -14.18 12.72 2.72
CA ASN A 139 -15.29 12.52 3.63
C ASN A 139 -14.73 12.06 4.99
N ASP A 140 -14.72 12.97 5.96
CA ASP A 140 -14.13 12.77 7.28
C ASP A 140 -14.59 11.49 7.98
N ARG A 141 -15.85 11.09 7.80
CA ARG A 141 -16.39 9.86 8.40
C ARG A 141 -15.77 8.61 7.80
N ILE A 142 -15.62 8.59 6.46
CA ILE A 142 -14.94 7.49 5.76
C ILE A 142 -13.45 7.46 6.14
N LEU A 143 -12.81 8.63 6.20
CA LEU A 143 -11.40 8.75 6.57
C LEU A 143 -11.15 8.23 7.99
N ASP A 144 -11.95 8.69 8.96
CA ASP A 144 -11.91 8.24 10.35
C ASP A 144 -12.17 6.73 10.47
N PHE A 145 -13.12 6.19 9.70
CA PHE A 145 -13.39 4.76 9.66
C PHE A 145 -12.19 3.95 9.14
N ILE A 146 -11.61 4.36 8.00
CA ILE A 146 -10.42 3.72 7.42
C ILE A 146 -9.28 3.75 8.42
N PHE A 147 -9.04 4.90 9.05
CA PHE A 147 -8.01 5.07 10.06
C PHE A 147 -8.21 4.15 11.25
N ARG A 148 -9.41 4.07 11.83
CA ARG A 148 -9.62 3.27 13.05
C ARG A 148 -9.66 1.77 12.80
N ASN A 149 -10.21 1.35 11.65
CA ASN A 149 -10.56 -0.06 11.43
C ASN A 149 -9.62 -0.78 10.47
N ILE A 150 -9.07 -0.08 9.47
CA ILE A 150 -8.32 -0.68 8.37
C ILE A 150 -6.83 -0.41 8.52
N TRP A 151 -6.45 0.84 8.82
CA TRP A 151 -5.05 1.21 9.02
C TRP A 151 -4.29 0.31 10.00
N PRO A 152 -4.83 -0.06 11.19
CA PRO A 152 -4.09 -0.90 12.15
C PRO A 152 -3.86 -2.33 11.67
N MET A 153 -4.46 -2.74 10.54
CA MET A 153 -4.19 -4.04 9.93
C MET A 153 -2.86 -4.06 9.16
N PHE A 154 -2.38 -2.89 8.74
CA PHE A 154 -1.10 -2.76 8.06
C PHE A 154 -0.02 -2.60 9.13
N GLY A 155 0.81 -3.64 9.30
CA GLY A 155 1.88 -3.65 10.30
C GLY A 155 3.04 -2.71 9.92
N LYS A 156 4.17 -2.82 10.64
CA LYS A 156 5.39 -1.99 10.45
C LYS A 156 6.11 -2.15 9.09
N ASN A 157 5.54 -2.89 8.14
CA ASN A 157 6.15 -3.23 6.84
C ASN A 157 5.66 -2.33 5.69
N LEU A 158 5.12 -1.16 5.99
CA LEU A 158 4.75 -0.21 4.96
C LEU A 158 6.03 0.28 4.26
N HIS A 159 6.10 0.11 2.95
CA HIS A 159 7.26 0.48 2.14
C HIS A 159 6.93 1.58 1.13
N GLY A 160 5.71 1.58 0.60
CA GLY A 160 5.21 2.61 -0.28
C GLY A 160 3.86 3.12 0.19
N LEU A 161 3.67 4.43 0.08
CA LEU A 161 2.44 5.10 0.43
C LEU A 161 2.07 6.10 -0.67
N LYS A 162 0.85 5.99 -1.19
CA LYS A 162 0.26 6.92 -2.16
C LYS A 162 -1.13 7.34 -1.69
N LEU A 163 -1.32 8.62 -1.46
CA LEU A 163 -2.56 9.22 -0.96
C LEU A 163 -2.68 10.68 -1.42
N SER A 164 -3.84 11.30 -1.25
CA SER A 164 -4.00 12.75 -1.35
C SER A 164 -3.32 13.45 -0.17
N ALA A 165 -2.88 14.69 -0.35
CA ALA A 165 -2.42 15.53 0.77
C ALA A 165 -3.58 15.82 1.73
N THR A 166 -4.82 15.94 1.22
CA THR A 166 -5.98 16.10 2.10
C THR A 166 -6.15 14.90 3.02
N PHE A 167 -6.02 13.67 2.51
CA PHE A 167 -6.05 12.48 3.38
C PHE A 167 -4.92 12.53 4.41
N PHE A 168 -3.72 12.96 4.01
CA PHE A 168 -2.57 13.06 4.90
C PHE A 168 -2.83 14.05 6.05
N HIS A 169 -3.44 15.19 5.73
CA HIS A 169 -3.85 16.19 6.72
C HIS A 169 -4.79 15.60 7.77
N HIS A 170 -5.80 14.84 7.35
CA HIS A 170 -6.75 14.19 8.26
C HIS A 170 -6.14 13.04 9.07
N LEU A 171 -5.09 12.42 8.53
CA LEU A 171 -4.39 11.30 9.16
C LEU A 171 -3.48 11.74 10.30
N ARG A 172 -2.85 12.92 10.16
CA ARG A 172 -1.86 13.47 11.08
C ARG A 172 -2.34 13.64 12.52
N PRO A 173 -3.57 14.11 12.82
CA PRO A 173 -4.07 14.17 14.20
C PRO A 173 -4.08 12.84 14.94
N PHE A 174 -4.26 11.72 14.22
CA PHE A 174 -4.32 10.41 14.83
C PHE A 174 -2.97 9.68 14.86
N ALA A 175 -2.13 9.96 13.86
CA ALA A 175 -0.78 9.43 13.76
C ALA A 175 0.18 10.53 13.31
N PRO A 176 0.64 11.41 14.22
CA PRO A 176 1.51 12.51 13.85
C PRO A 176 2.79 12.00 13.17
N SER A 177 3.50 11.08 13.81
CA SER A 177 4.78 10.55 13.32
C SER A 177 4.63 9.49 12.21
N ILE A 178 3.49 9.43 11.51
CA ILE A 178 3.17 8.36 10.57
C ILE A 178 4.19 8.12 9.46
N LEU A 179 4.93 9.13 9.00
CA LEU A 179 5.97 8.93 8.00
C LEU A 179 7.26 8.35 8.62
N ILE A 180 7.49 8.61 9.90
CA ILE A 180 8.70 8.21 10.65
C ILE A 180 8.52 6.83 11.32
N ASP A 181 7.29 6.49 11.73
CA ASP A 181 6.95 5.26 12.46
C ASP A 181 7.16 3.98 11.65
N PHE A 182 7.38 4.09 10.34
CA PHE A 182 7.67 2.97 9.44
C PHE A 182 9.12 3.03 8.91
N PRO A 183 10.07 2.34 9.56
CA PRO A 183 11.46 2.32 9.10
C PRO A 183 11.66 1.79 7.66
N SER A 184 10.73 0.93 7.20
CA SER A 184 10.74 0.41 5.83
C SER A 184 10.16 1.38 4.80
N LEU A 185 9.50 2.47 5.22
CA LEU A 185 8.87 3.42 4.31
C LEU A 185 9.94 4.11 3.47
N ARG A 186 9.88 3.84 2.18
CA ARG A 186 10.84 4.30 1.19
C ARG A 186 10.20 5.23 0.17
N PHE A 187 8.95 4.98 -0.17
CA PHE A 187 8.26 5.71 -1.23
C PHE A 187 7.03 6.42 -0.67
N VAL A 188 6.93 7.74 -0.89
CA VAL A 188 5.75 8.55 -0.60
C VAL A 188 5.38 9.32 -1.84
N ASN A 189 4.10 9.29 -2.22
CA ASN A 189 3.56 10.02 -3.35
C ASN A 189 2.26 10.71 -2.97
N PHE A 190 2.27 12.04 -2.96
CA PHE A 190 1.04 12.83 -2.86
C PHE A 190 0.55 13.15 -4.26
N TYR A 191 -0.52 12.48 -4.67
CA TYR A 191 -1.07 12.66 -6.01
C TYR A 191 -2.03 13.86 -6.03
N PHE A 192 -2.03 14.63 -7.11
CA PHE A 192 -2.88 15.80 -7.35
C PHE A 192 -2.81 16.98 -6.36
N ASP A 193 -2.07 16.87 -5.25
CA ASP A 193 -2.08 17.90 -4.19
C ASP A 193 -0.75 18.61 -3.92
N LYS A 194 -0.88 19.82 -3.36
CA LYS A 194 0.18 20.81 -3.12
C LYS A 194 0.88 20.59 -1.79
N LEU A 195 1.72 19.56 -1.68
CA LEU A 195 2.43 19.30 -0.43
C LEU A 195 3.95 19.26 -0.60
N PHE A 196 4.56 20.45 -0.60
CA PHE A 196 6.01 20.55 -0.49
C PHE A 196 6.45 20.61 0.97
N THR A 197 7.77 20.55 1.19
CA THR A 197 8.37 20.60 2.52
C THR A 197 8.15 21.95 3.21
N GLY A 198 7.98 21.90 4.53
CA GLY A 198 7.96 23.04 5.44
C GLY A 198 9.13 22.97 6.41
N PHE A 199 9.60 24.13 6.87
CA PHE A 199 10.72 24.24 7.80
C PHE A 199 10.36 25.15 8.99
N PRO A 200 10.89 24.91 10.20
CA PRO A 200 11.84 23.84 10.57
C PRO A 200 11.23 22.44 10.49
N CYS A 201 12.06 21.41 10.28
CA CYS A 201 11.59 20.02 10.20
C CYS A 201 11.02 19.54 11.53
N ASP A 202 9.76 19.13 11.54
CA ASP A 202 9.06 18.68 12.73
C ASP A 202 7.94 17.70 12.36
N ASP A 203 7.61 16.77 13.23
CA ASP A 203 6.54 15.79 13.08
C ASP A 203 5.63 15.73 14.31
N ASN A 204 5.77 16.65 15.27
CA ASN A 204 4.87 16.77 16.40
C ASN A 204 3.42 17.08 15.97
N ALA A 205 2.44 16.94 16.84
CA ALA A 205 1.02 17.14 16.50
C ALA A 205 0.66 18.55 15.99
N ALA A 206 1.46 19.57 16.29
CA ALA A 206 1.26 20.95 15.84
C ALA A 206 1.99 21.25 14.51
N ALA A 207 2.88 20.36 14.06
CA ALA A 207 3.64 20.54 12.83
C ALA A 207 2.74 20.45 11.61
N SER A 208 2.99 21.31 10.63
CA SER A 208 2.31 21.25 9.34
C SER A 208 2.68 19.98 8.58
N ASP A 209 1.84 19.61 7.62
CA ASP A 209 2.08 18.44 6.76
C ASP A 209 3.43 18.55 6.03
N GLY A 210 3.79 19.75 5.57
CA GLY A 210 5.07 20.01 4.92
C GLY A 210 6.25 19.82 5.88
N GLN A 211 6.12 20.22 7.14
CA GLN A 211 7.15 19.99 8.15
C GLN A 211 7.35 18.49 8.41
N ALA A 212 6.26 17.72 8.45
CA ALA A 212 6.33 16.26 8.64
C ALA A 212 7.01 15.56 7.44
N VAL A 213 6.70 15.99 6.21
CA VAL A 213 7.39 15.50 5.00
C VAL A 213 8.88 15.87 5.02
N ALA A 214 9.22 17.10 5.42
CA ALA A 214 10.61 17.53 5.56
C ALA A 214 11.35 16.69 6.61
N LYS A 215 10.72 16.46 7.78
CA LYS A 215 11.25 15.60 8.83
C LYS A 215 11.53 14.19 8.32
N TRP A 216 10.62 13.61 7.55
CA TRP A 216 10.82 12.30 6.94
C TRP A 216 11.96 12.31 5.93
N LEU A 217 12.02 13.29 5.01
CA LEU A 217 13.12 13.42 4.05
C LEU A 217 14.48 13.56 4.73
N PHE A 218 14.57 14.31 5.83
CA PHE A 218 15.80 14.55 6.61
C PHE A 218 16.10 13.53 7.71
N THR A 219 15.31 12.45 7.82
CA THR A 219 15.60 11.36 8.76
C THR A 219 16.34 10.21 8.05
N PRO A 220 17.56 9.80 8.47
CA PRO A 220 18.29 8.72 7.81
C PRO A 220 17.52 7.39 7.77
N ARG A 221 17.72 6.59 6.72
CA ARG A 221 17.24 5.19 6.68
C ARG A 221 18.36 4.22 7.06
N PRO A 222 18.07 3.14 7.80
CA PRO A 222 19.08 2.17 8.22
C PRO A 222 19.77 1.44 7.05
N ASP A 223 19.07 1.28 5.92
CA ASP A 223 19.56 0.54 4.75
C ASP A 223 20.41 1.40 3.78
N ASN A 224 20.55 2.70 4.06
CA ASN A 224 21.24 3.68 3.23
C ASN A 224 20.71 3.79 1.78
N VAL A 225 19.53 3.24 1.50
CA VAL A 225 18.88 3.33 0.18
C VAL A 225 18.07 4.62 0.11
N PRO A 226 18.14 5.39 -1.00
CA PRO A 226 17.43 6.65 -1.11
C PRO A 226 15.92 6.48 -0.91
N LYS A 227 15.35 7.39 -0.12
CA LYS A 227 13.91 7.63 -0.14
C LYS A 227 13.51 8.15 -1.50
N VAL A 228 12.29 7.87 -1.92
CA VAL A 228 11.69 8.41 -3.12
C VAL A 228 10.44 9.18 -2.71
N PHE A 229 10.45 10.46 -3.00
CA PHE A 229 9.31 11.34 -2.76
C PHE A 229 8.75 11.80 -4.11
N LYS A 230 7.44 11.78 -4.28
CA LYS A 230 6.78 12.33 -5.46
C LYS A 230 5.72 13.33 -5.04
N CYS A 231 5.74 14.50 -5.68
CA CYS A 231 4.76 15.53 -5.44
C CYS A 231 4.49 16.33 -6.71
N ALA A 232 3.22 16.66 -6.93
CA ALA A 232 2.84 17.70 -7.87
C ALA A 232 2.94 19.07 -7.17
N LEU A 233 3.43 20.08 -7.87
CA LEU A 233 3.60 21.43 -7.36
C LEU A 233 2.85 22.41 -8.25
N ASP A 234 2.10 23.28 -7.59
CA ASP A 234 1.39 24.41 -8.20
C ASP A 234 1.82 25.66 -7.45
N THR A 235 2.71 26.44 -8.05
CA THR A 235 3.55 27.44 -7.37
C THR A 235 3.14 28.87 -7.70
N ASP A 236 1.86 29.05 -8.03
CA ASP A 236 1.27 30.36 -8.33
C ASP A 236 1.20 31.27 -7.08
N ASP A 237 1.45 30.74 -5.87
CA ASP A 237 1.44 31.47 -4.59
C ASP A 237 2.81 32.04 -4.15
N GLY A 238 3.87 31.80 -4.94
CA GLY A 238 5.22 32.29 -4.63
C GLY A 238 5.94 31.58 -3.48
N SER A 239 5.34 30.56 -2.87
CA SER A 239 5.90 29.83 -1.71
C SER A 239 7.10 28.94 -2.06
N TRP A 240 7.28 28.60 -3.34
CA TRP A 240 8.38 27.75 -3.79
C TRP A 240 9.75 28.32 -3.43
N SER A 241 9.99 29.58 -3.77
CA SER A 241 11.31 30.20 -3.59
C SER A 241 11.69 30.25 -2.11
N SER A 242 10.78 30.67 -1.23
CA SER A 242 11.04 30.73 0.21
C SER A 242 11.23 29.33 0.81
N ASN A 243 10.39 28.36 0.44
CA ASN A 243 10.52 26.98 0.91
C ASN A 243 11.83 26.32 0.43
N MET A 244 12.26 26.62 -0.80
CA MET A 244 13.52 26.09 -1.35
C MET A 244 14.75 26.72 -0.68
N GLU A 245 14.74 28.02 -0.38
CA GLU A 245 15.83 28.64 0.38
C GLU A 245 15.90 28.09 1.81
N ALA A 246 14.75 27.89 2.46
CA ALA A 246 14.70 27.21 3.76
C ALA A 246 15.23 25.76 3.68
N PHE A 247 14.92 25.05 2.59
CA PHE A 247 15.43 23.70 2.34
C PHE A 247 16.95 23.68 2.19
N LYS A 248 17.52 24.58 1.39
CA LYS A 248 18.97 24.72 1.21
C LYS A 248 19.67 25.05 2.52
N ALA A 249 19.10 25.95 3.33
CA ALA A 249 19.62 26.28 4.65
C ALA A 249 19.59 25.07 5.61
N ALA A 250 18.52 24.28 5.59
CA ALA A 250 18.42 23.05 6.37
C ALA A 250 19.42 21.98 5.91
N PHE A 251 19.69 21.89 4.60
CA PHE A 251 20.73 21.01 4.07
C PHE A 251 22.14 21.47 4.50
N ALA A 252 22.44 22.76 4.39
CA ALA A 252 23.74 23.32 4.77
C ALA A 252 24.04 23.17 6.27
N SER A 253 23.01 23.21 7.12
CA SER A 253 23.13 23.04 8.57
C SER A 253 23.01 21.58 9.04
N ALA A 254 22.75 20.63 8.15
CA ALA A 254 22.60 19.23 8.52
C ALA A 254 23.93 18.64 9.03
N SER A 255 23.84 17.87 10.12
CA SER A 255 24.98 17.20 10.75
C SER A 255 25.03 15.68 10.51
N SER A 256 23.98 15.12 9.90
CA SER A 256 23.89 13.69 9.58
C SER A 256 23.58 13.47 8.10
N PRO A 257 24.22 12.48 7.45
CA PRO A 257 23.96 12.17 6.06
C PRO A 257 22.61 11.48 5.86
N VAL A 258 21.92 11.82 4.77
CA VAL A 258 20.63 11.29 4.34
C VAL A 258 20.52 11.27 2.82
N ASN A 259 20.06 10.13 2.27
CA ASN A 259 19.85 9.97 0.85
C ASN A 259 18.36 10.06 0.48
N PHE A 260 18.02 10.89 -0.51
CA PHE A 260 16.69 10.87 -1.13
C PHE A 260 16.72 11.34 -2.58
N ILE A 261 15.68 10.96 -3.32
CA ILE A 261 15.36 11.42 -4.67
C ILE A 261 13.91 11.90 -4.62
N ALA A 262 13.70 13.21 -4.76
CA ALA A 262 12.38 13.80 -4.87
C ALA A 262 12.08 14.12 -6.33
N VAL A 263 11.01 13.55 -6.86
CA VAL A 263 10.46 13.84 -8.19
C VAL A 263 9.40 14.92 -8.03
N LEU A 264 9.71 16.11 -8.51
CA LEU A 264 8.87 17.29 -8.40
C LEU A 264 8.25 17.57 -9.77
N CYS A 265 6.93 17.53 -9.86
CA CYS A 265 6.20 17.79 -11.10
C CYS A 265 5.60 19.20 -11.04
N PHE A 266 6.06 20.11 -11.89
CA PHE A 266 5.54 21.49 -11.94
C PHE A 266 4.49 21.65 -13.04
N ARG A 267 3.66 22.69 -12.93
CA ARG A 267 2.90 23.17 -14.08
C ARG A 267 3.85 23.65 -15.20
N PRO A 268 3.47 23.46 -16.49
CA PRO A 268 4.31 23.88 -17.62
C PRO A 268 4.76 25.34 -17.56
N SER A 269 3.86 26.25 -17.17
CA SER A 269 4.15 27.69 -17.06
C SER A 269 5.23 28.01 -16.04
N PHE A 270 5.28 27.27 -14.92
CA PHE A 270 6.25 27.50 -13.87
C PHE A 270 7.55 26.72 -14.07
N ALA A 271 7.50 25.56 -14.72
CA ALA A 271 8.70 24.76 -14.97
C ALA A 271 9.82 25.55 -15.67
N ALA A 272 9.46 26.51 -16.53
CA ALA A 272 10.41 27.39 -17.21
C ALA A 272 11.15 28.38 -16.28
N SER A 273 10.60 28.70 -15.11
CA SER A 273 11.24 29.60 -14.13
C SER A 273 12.02 28.85 -13.05
N VAL A 274 11.93 27.52 -13.01
CA VAL A 274 12.68 26.69 -12.05
C VAL A 274 14.13 26.55 -12.49
N MET A 275 15.03 27.17 -11.75
CA MET A 275 16.46 27.13 -12.03
C MET A 275 17.13 25.90 -11.37
N PRO A 276 17.83 25.05 -12.14
CA PRO A 276 18.69 24.02 -11.59
C PRO A 276 19.77 24.60 -10.66
N PHE A 277 20.20 23.81 -9.68
CA PHE A 277 21.31 24.19 -8.80
C PHE A 277 22.02 22.96 -8.28
N GLU A 278 23.23 23.18 -7.76
CA GLU A 278 24.02 22.19 -7.07
C GLU A 278 24.75 22.86 -5.90
N MET A 279 24.80 22.17 -4.75
CA MET A 279 25.54 22.62 -3.58
C MET A 279 26.07 21.43 -2.79
N THR A 280 27.18 21.64 -2.08
CA THR A 280 27.79 20.61 -1.22
C THR A 280 27.64 20.96 0.25
N ASN A 281 27.60 19.91 1.08
CA ASN A 281 27.79 19.99 2.51
C ASN A 281 29.06 19.18 2.86
N GLU A 282 30.15 19.90 3.15
CA GLU A 282 31.45 19.28 3.45
C GLU A 282 31.46 18.50 4.77
N LEU A 283 30.59 18.87 5.73
CA LEU A 283 30.48 18.19 7.01
C LEU A 283 29.90 16.79 6.84
N THR A 284 28.83 16.65 6.05
CA THR A 284 28.19 15.35 5.79
C THR A 284 28.77 14.62 4.57
N ARG A 285 29.65 15.27 3.79
CA ARG A 285 30.19 14.79 2.51
C ARG A 285 29.09 14.48 1.49
N GLU A 286 28.07 15.35 1.44
CA GLU A 286 26.91 15.20 0.57
C GLU A 286 26.78 16.35 -0.43
N GLN A 287 26.00 16.09 -1.46
CA GLN A 287 25.56 17.05 -2.45
C GLN A 287 24.03 17.12 -2.43
N LEU A 288 23.50 18.32 -2.61
CA LEU A 288 22.11 18.58 -2.93
C LEU A 288 22.06 19.21 -4.34
N ALA A 289 21.30 18.60 -5.24
CA ALA A 289 21.14 19.10 -6.59
C ALA A 289 19.67 19.09 -7.03
N LEU A 290 19.24 20.15 -7.70
CA LEU A 290 18.00 20.20 -8.45
C LEU A 290 18.35 20.17 -9.94
N LYS A 291 17.85 19.17 -10.66
CA LYS A 291 18.08 19.03 -12.10
C LYS A 291 16.77 18.77 -12.85
N GLY A 292 16.63 19.39 -14.01
CA GLY A 292 15.53 19.08 -14.93
C GLY A 292 15.69 17.67 -15.50
N THR A 293 14.58 17.02 -15.82
CA THR A 293 14.58 15.76 -16.55
C THR A 293 14.46 16.00 -18.05
N ALA A 294 14.95 15.07 -18.86
CA ALA A 294 14.84 15.14 -20.32
C ALA A 294 13.41 14.86 -20.84
N ASP A 295 12.49 14.38 -19.98
CA ASP A 295 11.11 14.12 -20.37
C ASP A 295 10.27 15.41 -20.36
N PHE A 296 9.42 15.57 -21.37
CA PHE A 296 8.54 16.74 -21.60
C PHE A 296 7.43 16.93 -20.54
N ASN A 297 7.60 16.40 -19.33
CA ASN A 297 6.58 16.34 -18.29
C ASN A 297 6.78 17.35 -17.16
N ASN A 298 7.60 18.40 -17.35
CA ASN A 298 7.84 19.43 -16.34
C ASN A 298 8.34 18.84 -15.00
N ARG A 299 9.15 17.78 -15.08
CA ARG A 299 9.67 17.08 -13.91
C ARG A 299 11.07 17.56 -13.60
N PHE A 300 11.35 17.64 -12.30
CA PHE A 300 12.68 17.91 -11.78
C PHE A 300 13.01 16.87 -10.72
N LEU A 301 14.29 16.52 -10.63
CA LEU A 301 14.82 15.69 -9.56
C LEU A 301 15.55 16.60 -8.58
N LEU A 302 15.05 16.64 -7.34
CA LEU A 302 15.77 17.16 -6.19
C LEU A 302 16.45 15.97 -5.49
N ILE A 303 17.76 15.93 -5.51
CA ILE A 303 18.57 14.78 -5.10
C ILE A 303 19.50 15.21 -3.99
N ARG A 304 19.46 14.48 -2.87
CA ARG A 304 20.49 14.53 -1.83
C ARG A 304 21.22 13.20 -1.79
N CYS A 305 22.53 13.23 -1.98
CA CYS A 305 23.36 12.03 -2.12
C CYS A 305 24.79 12.25 -1.61
N PRO A 306 25.59 11.19 -1.38
CA PRO A 306 27.01 11.34 -1.09
C PRO A 306 27.75 11.93 -2.30
N ILE A 307 28.80 12.73 -2.05
CA ILE A 307 29.69 13.25 -3.11
C ILE A 307 30.42 12.09 -3.79
N ALA A 308 30.99 11.19 -2.99
CA ALA A 308 31.59 9.95 -3.48
C ALA A 308 30.50 8.88 -3.64
N ARG A 309 29.97 8.72 -4.86
CA ARG A 309 28.89 7.78 -5.16
C ARG A 309 29.15 6.95 -6.41
N ASP A 310 28.54 5.77 -6.47
CA ASP A 310 28.50 4.94 -7.67
C ASP A 310 27.46 5.52 -8.64
N GLU A 311 27.94 6.25 -9.66
CA GLU A 311 27.07 6.89 -10.65
C GLU A 311 26.16 5.88 -11.37
N SER A 312 26.65 4.70 -11.74
CA SER A 312 25.82 3.69 -12.41
C SER A 312 24.65 3.24 -11.55
N LYS A 313 24.90 3.07 -10.25
CA LYS A 313 23.87 2.72 -9.28
C LYS A 313 22.88 3.86 -9.05
N TRP A 314 23.35 5.10 -8.96
CA TRP A 314 22.50 6.26 -8.78
C TRP A 314 21.63 6.57 -10.00
N THR A 315 22.17 6.47 -11.22
CA THR A 315 21.40 6.61 -12.46
C THR A 315 20.22 5.62 -12.47
N LYS A 316 20.44 4.36 -12.10
CA LYS A 316 19.35 3.37 -12.00
C LYS A 316 18.30 3.73 -10.95
N TRP A 317 18.71 4.33 -9.84
CA TRP A 317 17.77 4.80 -8.81
C TRP A 317 16.98 6.02 -9.25
N GLU A 318 17.60 6.94 -9.97
CA GLU A 318 16.95 8.13 -10.54
C GLU A 318 15.95 7.74 -11.63
N GLU A 319 16.35 6.90 -12.60
CA GLU A 319 15.46 6.36 -13.63
C GLU A 319 14.28 5.61 -13.01
N LYS A 320 14.56 4.76 -12.01
CA LYS A 320 13.51 4.07 -11.26
C LYS A 320 12.61 5.10 -10.58
N ALA A 321 13.14 6.12 -9.91
CA ALA A 321 12.33 7.12 -9.25
C ALA A 321 11.41 7.85 -10.24
N ILE A 322 11.89 8.25 -11.42
CA ILE A 322 11.06 8.87 -12.47
C ILE A 322 9.93 7.94 -12.89
N GLY A 323 10.26 6.70 -13.27
CA GLY A 323 9.30 5.71 -13.76
C GLY A 323 8.44 5.04 -12.68
N MET A 324 8.75 5.22 -11.39
CA MET A 324 8.08 4.49 -10.31
C MET A 324 6.64 4.96 -10.12
N ASP A 325 5.67 4.18 -10.61
CA ASP A 325 4.32 4.21 -10.08
C ASP A 325 4.12 3.00 -9.15
N LEU A 326 3.41 3.21 -8.03
CA LEU A 326 3.07 2.09 -7.14
C LEU A 326 2.20 1.06 -7.85
N PHE A 327 1.48 1.45 -8.90
CA PHE A 327 0.71 0.54 -9.76
C PHE A 327 1.57 -0.55 -10.42
N ASP A 328 2.87 -0.31 -10.63
CA ASP A 328 3.80 -1.26 -11.24
C ASP A 328 4.50 -2.17 -10.22
N GLN A 329 4.17 -2.03 -8.93
CA GLN A 329 4.74 -2.83 -7.84
C GLN A 329 3.87 -4.06 -7.50
N ARG A 330 4.37 -4.93 -6.62
CA ARG A 330 3.61 -6.05 -6.05
C ARG A 330 3.27 -5.77 -4.58
N ASN A 331 2.42 -6.61 -3.99
CA ASN A 331 1.88 -6.45 -2.63
C ASN A 331 1.19 -5.08 -2.47
N ILE A 332 0.39 -4.70 -3.46
CA ILE A 332 -0.39 -3.45 -3.44
C ILE A 332 -1.69 -3.68 -2.68
N ILE A 333 -2.04 -2.76 -1.81
CA ILE A 333 -3.38 -2.64 -1.23
C ILE A 333 -3.94 -1.30 -1.69
N GLY A 334 -5.01 -1.33 -2.48
CA GLY A 334 -5.74 -0.15 -2.94
C GLY A 334 -7.04 0.00 -2.15
N ILE A 335 -7.29 1.17 -1.56
CA ILE A 335 -8.55 1.50 -0.90
C ILE A 335 -9.22 2.62 -1.69
N ALA A 336 -10.43 2.37 -2.18
CA ALA A 336 -11.22 3.34 -2.94
C ALA A 336 -12.70 3.27 -2.50
N ILE A 337 -12.97 3.74 -1.28
CA ILE A 337 -14.29 3.84 -0.68
C ILE A 337 -14.78 5.27 -0.87
N ASN A 338 -15.65 5.47 -1.86
CA ASN A 338 -16.05 6.80 -2.33
C ASN A 338 -17.45 7.23 -1.89
N ASP A 339 -18.14 6.41 -1.10
CA ASP A 339 -19.51 6.66 -0.64
C ASP A 339 -19.68 5.98 0.72
N GLU A 340 -20.39 6.62 1.66
CA GLU A 340 -20.74 6.05 2.96
C GLU A 340 -21.57 4.76 2.80
N ASN A 341 -22.38 4.67 1.74
CA ASN A 341 -23.09 3.45 1.36
C ASN A 341 -22.15 2.30 0.94
N ASN A 342 -20.85 2.54 0.80
CA ASN A 342 -19.86 1.50 0.59
C ASN A 342 -19.25 0.99 1.91
N ILE A 343 -19.74 1.48 3.04
CA ILE A 343 -19.48 0.96 4.37
C ILE A 343 -20.78 0.31 4.86
N GLY A 344 -20.71 -0.93 5.33
CA GLY A 344 -21.87 -1.69 5.76
C GLY A 344 -22.59 -1.05 6.94
N ASP A 345 -23.91 -1.21 6.97
CA ASP A 345 -24.79 -0.54 7.93
C ASP A 345 -24.32 -0.67 9.39
N GLY A 346 -24.36 0.45 10.10
CA GLY A 346 -23.99 0.54 11.52
C GLY A 346 -22.49 0.45 11.82
N LEU A 347 -21.61 0.42 10.80
CA LEU A 347 -20.16 0.49 11.02
C LEU A 347 -19.62 1.91 11.18
N LEU A 348 -20.26 2.91 10.59
CA LEU A 348 -19.89 4.32 10.76
C LEU A 348 -20.29 4.88 12.12
N ASP A 349 -21.36 4.34 12.71
CA ASP A 349 -21.93 4.81 13.99
C ASP A 349 -21.50 3.94 15.19
N ALA A 350 -20.74 2.87 14.93
CA ALA A 350 -20.22 2.00 15.98
C ALA A 350 -19.11 2.73 16.76
N THR A 351 -19.39 3.12 18.01
CA THR A 351 -18.34 3.53 18.94
C THR A 351 -17.37 2.36 19.15
N PRO A 352 -16.05 2.63 19.28
CA PRO A 352 -15.10 1.56 19.56
C PRO A 352 -15.47 0.95 20.91
N GLY A 353 -15.84 -0.34 20.89
CA GLY A 353 -15.91 -1.14 22.11
C GLY A 353 -14.56 -1.09 22.83
N PRO A 354 -14.54 -1.23 24.16
CA PRO A 354 -13.31 -1.11 24.93
C PRO A 354 -12.25 -2.01 24.31
N SER A 355 -11.14 -1.38 23.90
CA SER A 355 -9.99 -2.09 23.38
C SER A 355 -9.63 -3.19 24.37
N ASP A 356 -9.57 -4.44 23.91
CA ASP A 356 -8.98 -5.55 24.64
C ASP A 356 -7.49 -5.24 24.85
N GLN A 357 -7.22 -4.41 25.86
CA GLN A 357 -5.95 -4.42 26.56
C GLN A 357 -5.93 -5.67 27.43
N LYS A 358 -4.89 -6.47 27.23
CA LYS A 358 -4.45 -7.64 28.02
C LYS A 358 -5.07 -8.98 27.61
N LYS A 359 -4.30 -9.74 26.83
CA LYS A 359 -3.49 -10.83 27.39
C LYS A 359 -2.27 -11.12 26.51
#